data_AF-A0A1F9ZVB3-F1
#
_entry.id   AF-A0A1F9ZVB3-F1
#
_cell.length_a   1.000
_cell.length_b   1.000
_cell.length_c   1.000
_cell.angle_alpha   90.00
_cell.angle_beta   90.00
_cell.angle_gamma   90.00
#
_symmetry.space_group_name_H-M   'P 1'
#
loop_
_entity.id
_entity.type
_entity.pdbx_description
1 polymer ?
#
loop_
_entity_poly.entity_id
_entity_poly.type
_entity_poly.pdbx_seq_one_letter_code
_entity_poly.pdbx_strand_id
1 'polypeptide(L)'
;MGVVLDQFKAIPPDVLEHEWEPLKKYALSESKIPAKYRELIGLAVASSIKCPYCIHFHTRAAKMNGATDEELAELAWLTRFTTGWSAILHTANLDLDKFKKQFAESEAYMTKQSKQKR
;
A
#
# COMPACT_ATOMS: atom_id res chain seq x y z
N MET A 1 8.41 -15.19 24.11
CA MET A 1 8.53 -13.83 23.51
C MET A 1 9.43 -13.96 22.29
N GLY A 2 9.02 -13.40 21.14
CA GLY A 2 9.79 -13.49 19.89
C GLY A 2 11.09 -12.69 19.94
N VAL A 3 11.95 -12.90 18.93
CA VAL A 3 13.19 -12.14 18.75
C VAL A 3 12.86 -10.73 18.26
N VAL A 4 13.36 -9.70 18.95
CA VAL A 4 13.29 -8.31 18.50
C VAL A 4 14.31 -8.11 17.38
N LEU A 5 13.84 -7.67 16.21
CA LEU A 5 14.69 -7.39 15.05
C LEU A 5 15.64 -6.22 15.34
N ASP A 6 16.85 -6.29 14.80
CA ASP A 6 17.89 -5.26 15.01
C ASP A 6 17.50 -3.87 14.46
N GLN A 7 16.51 -3.78 13.57
CA GLN A 7 15.99 -2.50 13.08
C GLN A 7 15.52 -1.57 14.21
N PHE A 8 15.01 -2.13 15.32
CA PHE A 8 14.57 -1.33 16.48
C PHE A 8 15.73 -0.81 17.31
N LYS A 9 16.93 -1.40 17.18
CA LYS A 9 18.17 -0.90 17.81
C LYS A 9 18.85 0.17 16.96
N ALA A 10 18.41 0.36 15.71
CA ALA A 10 19.03 1.29 14.76
C ALA A 10 18.58 2.75 14.97
N ILE A 11 17.62 3.01 15.86
CA ILE A 11 17.13 4.35 16.18
C ILE A 11 17.35 4.67 17.67
N PRO A 12 17.47 5.96 18.05
CA PRO A 12 17.61 6.35 19.46
C PRO A 12 16.45 5.81 20.33
N PRO A 13 16.72 5.40 21.59
CA PRO A 13 15.69 4.81 22.45
C PRO A 13 14.47 5.70 22.71
N ASP A 14 14.69 7.01 22.84
CA ASP A 14 13.64 8.02 23.02
C ASP A 14 12.74 8.13 21.78
N VAL A 15 13.33 8.05 20.58
CA VAL A 15 12.55 7.99 19.33
C VAL A 15 11.74 6.70 19.27
N LEU A 16 12.34 5.55 19.58
CA LEU A 16 11.62 4.28 19.60
C LEU A 16 10.43 4.28 20.57
N GLU A 17 10.60 4.88 21.75
CA GLU A 17 9.53 5.01 22.75
C GLU A 17 8.35 5.82 22.20
N HIS A 18 8.62 6.91 21.48
CA HIS A 18 7.59 7.71 20.83
C HIS A 18 6.89 6.97 19.66
N GLU A 19 7.63 6.14 18.92
CA GLU A 19 7.09 5.37 17.79
C GLU A 19 6.35 4.08 18.21
N TRP A 20 6.53 3.65 19.46
CA TRP A 20 6.03 2.35 19.93
C TRP A 20 4.51 2.25 19.95
N GLU A 21 3.81 3.30 20.40
CA GLU A 21 2.34 3.29 20.46
C GLU A 21 1.69 3.29 19.07
N PRO A 22 2.13 4.13 18.10
CA PRO A 22 1.71 3.99 16.70
C PRO A 22 2.01 2.61 16.12
N LEU A 23 3.21 2.06 16.35
CA LEU A 23 3.61 0.74 15.85
C LEU A 23 2.69 -0.36 16.39
N LYS A 24 2.44 -0.38 17.71
CA LYS A 24 1.50 -1.31 18.33
C LYS A 24 0.13 -1.24 17.67
N LYS A 25 -0.43 -0.04 17.57
CA LYS A 25 -1.80 0.18 17.08
C LYS A 25 -1.97 -0.17 15.60
N TYR A 26 -1.02 0.23 14.76
CA TYR A 26 -1.19 0.19 13.31
C TYR A 26 -0.42 -0.93 12.62
N ALA A 27 0.58 -1.53 13.27
CA ALA A 27 1.32 -2.68 12.72
C ALA A 27 1.05 -3.98 13.48
N LEU A 28 0.90 -3.94 14.81
CA LEU A 28 0.87 -5.16 15.63
C LEU A 28 -0.52 -5.57 16.13
N SER A 29 -1.47 -4.64 16.25
CA SER A 29 -2.83 -4.91 16.70
C SER A 29 -3.85 -4.82 15.57
N GLU A 30 -5.10 -5.17 15.86
CA GLU A 30 -6.21 -4.90 14.95
C GLU A 30 -6.36 -3.39 14.70
N SER A 31 -6.75 -3.07 13.47
CA SER A 31 -7.03 -1.70 13.03
C SER A 31 -8.23 -1.71 12.08
N LYS A 32 -8.66 -0.53 11.62
CA LYS A 32 -9.73 -0.42 10.62
C LYS A 32 -9.45 -1.18 9.32
N ILE A 33 -8.17 -1.33 8.97
CA ILE A 33 -7.73 -2.15 7.84
C ILE A 33 -7.27 -3.50 8.40
N PRO A 34 -7.87 -4.63 7.96
CA PRO A 34 -7.44 -5.95 8.39
C PRO A 34 -5.96 -6.19 8.08
N ALA A 35 -5.29 -6.98 8.93
CA ALA A 35 -3.84 -7.20 8.88
C ALA A 35 -3.34 -7.64 7.49
N LYS A 36 -4.02 -8.60 6.85
CA LYS A 36 -3.70 -9.04 5.48
C LYS A 36 -3.56 -7.86 4.51
N TYR A 37 -4.54 -6.97 4.47
CA TYR A 37 -4.56 -5.84 3.55
C TYR A 37 -3.52 -4.78 3.91
N ARG A 38 -3.24 -4.54 5.19
CA ARG A 38 -2.14 -3.64 5.61
C ARG A 38 -0.80 -4.14 5.08
N GLU A 39 -0.54 -5.43 5.19
CA GLU A 39 0.72 -6.02 4.72
C GLU A 39 0.80 -6.06 3.19
N LEU A 40 -0.31 -6.31 2.48
CA LEU A 40 -0.34 -6.18 1.02
C LEU A 40 -0.06 -4.73 0.55
N ILE A 41 -0.62 -3.72 1.23
CA ILE A 41 -0.30 -2.31 0.98
C ILE A 41 1.20 -2.05 1.23
N GLY A 42 1.72 -2.51 2.36
CA GLY A 42 3.14 -2.40 2.69
C GLY A 42 4.04 -3.06 1.65
N LEU A 43 3.66 -4.23 1.13
CA LEU A 43 4.39 -4.92 0.08
C LEU A 43 4.35 -4.18 -1.26
N ALA A 44 3.22 -3.56 -1.64
CA ALA A 44 3.14 -2.72 -2.84
C ALA A 44 4.08 -1.51 -2.73
N VAL A 45 4.08 -0.82 -1.58
CA VAL A 45 4.99 0.30 -1.31
C VAL A 45 6.45 -0.16 -1.36
N ALA A 46 6.78 -1.23 -0.63
CA ALA A 46 8.12 -1.81 -0.56
C ALA A 46 8.66 -2.19 -1.95
N SER A 47 7.82 -2.79 -2.78
CA SER A 47 8.16 -3.17 -4.16
C SER A 47 8.36 -1.95 -5.06
N SER A 48 7.54 -0.91 -4.89
CA SER A 48 7.64 0.33 -5.67
C SER A 48 8.92 1.11 -5.35
N ILE A 49 9.33 1.16 -4.08
CA ILE A 49 10.56 1.82 -3.63
C ILE A 49 11.79 0.90 -3.66
N LYS A 50 11.62 -0.36 -4.06
CA LYS A 50 12.70 -1.36 -4.21
C LYS A 50 13.47 -1.65 -2.91
N CYS A 51 12.80 -1.67 -1.77
CA CYS A 51 13.42 -1.98 -0.47
C CYS A 51 13.42 -3.50 -0.20
N PRO A 52 14.57 -4.21 -0.26
CA PRO A 52 14.61 -5.66 -0.10
C PRO A 52 14.19 -6.13 1.30
N TYR A 53 14.55 -5.40 2.36
CA TYR A 53 14.13 -5.71 3.74
C TYR A 53 12.61 -5.64 3.89
N CYS A 54 12.04 -4.55 3.38
CA CYS A 54 10.61 -4.27 3.44
C CYS A 54 9.82 -5.29 2.61
N ILE A 55 10.33 -5.65 1.42
CA ILE A 55 9.73 -6.69 0.56
C ILE A 55 9.68 -8.02 1.32
N HIS A 56 10.79 -8.43 1.94
CA HIS A 56 10.82 -9.67 2.70
C HIS A 56 9.83 -9.65 3.87
N PHE A 57 9.89 -8.58 4.69
CA PHE A 57 9.03 -8.42 5.86
C PHE A 57 7.55 -8.48 5.48
N HIS A 58 7.10 -7.60 4.57
CA HIS A 58 5.69 -7.52 4.21
C HIS A 58 5.20 -8.75 3.44
N THR A 59 6.05 -9.41 2.64
CA THR A 59 5.69 -10.68 2.00
C THR A 59 5.39 -11.76 3.05
N ARG A 60 6.27 -11.89 4.05
CA ARG A 60 6.09 -12.89 5.12
C ARG A 60 4.90 -12.55 6.01
N ALA A 61 4.78 -11.29 6.43
CA ALA A 61 3.69 -10.82 7.26
C ALA A 61 2.32 -10.95 6.56
N ALA A 62 2.23 -10.65 5.26
CA ALA A 62 1.01 -10.86 4.49
C ALA A 62 0.59 -12.34 4.48
N LYS A 63 1.53 -13.25 4.20
CA LYS A 63 1.26 -14.70 4.23
C LYS A 63 0.85 -15.21 5.61
N MET A 64 1.49 -14.71 6.68
CA MET A 64 1.09 -15.02 8.06
C MET A 64 -0.33 -14.57 8.38
N ASN A 65 -0.82 -13.53 7.70
CA ASN A 65 -2.19 -13.04 7.81
C ASN A 65 -3.15 -13.62 6.75
N GLY A 66 -2.76 -14.73 6.11
CA GLY A 66 -3.62 -15.48 5.19
C GLY A 66 -3.63 -14.97 3.75
N ALA A 67 -2.65 -14.17 3.34
CA ALA A 67 -2.49 -13.83 1.92
C ALA A 67 -2.12 -15.06 1.08
N THR A 68 -2.79 -15.25 -0.05
CA THR A 68 -2.49 -16.35 -0.99
C THR A 68 -1.45 -15.95 -2.02
N ASP A 69 -0.88 -16.93 -2.72
CA ASP A 69 0.05 -16.66 -3.82
C ASP A 69 -0.65 -15.99 -5.01
N GLU A 70 -1.94 -16.28 -5.23
CA GLU A 70 -2.77 -15.60 -6.22
C GLU A 70 -2.95 -14.11 -5.87
N GLU A 71 -3.22 -13.79 -4.61
CA GLU A 71 -3.33 -12.40 -4.15
C GLU A 71 -1.99 -11.65 -4.31
N LEU A 72 -0.86 -12.31 -4.04
CA LEU A 72 0.47 -11.73 -4.26
C LEU A 72 0.76 -11.51 -5.76
N ALA A 73 0.34 -12.43 -6.62
CA ALA A 73 0.48 -12.29 -8.07
C ALA A 73 -0.36 -11.10 -8.60
N GLU A 74 -1.61 -10.97 -8.14
CA GLU A 74 -2.46 -9.82 -8.46
C GLU A 74 -1.86 -8.51 -7.93
N LEU A 75 -1.37 -8.50 -6.69
CA LEU A 75 -0.69 -7.34 -6.11
C LEU A 75 0.52 -6.90 -6.94
N ALA A 76 1.33 -7.84 -7.43
CA ALA A 76 2.49 -7.53 -8.26
C ALA A 76 2.06 -6.82 -9.56
N TRP A 77 0.98 -7.29 -10.19
CA TRP A 77 0.41 -6.63 -11.37
C TRP A 77 -0.14 -5.24 -11.04
N LEU A 78 -0.91 -5.08 -9.95
CA LEU A 78 -1.47 -3.79 -9.52
C LEU A 78 -0.38 -2.76 -9.20
N THR A 79 0.70 -3.21 -8.56
CA THR A 79 1.87 -2.39 -8.24
C THR A 79 2.54 -1.90 -9.52
N ARG A 80 2.80 -2.81 -10.48
CA ARG A 80 3.33 -2.45 -11.81
C ARG A 80 2.39 -1.51 -12.55
N PHE A 81 1.08 -1.77 -12.53
CA PHE A 81 0.08 -0.98 -13.23
C PHE A 81 0.11 0.47 -12.76
N THR A 82 0.03 0.68 -11.45
CA THR A 82 0.02 2.01 -10.84
C THR A 82 1.32 2.78 -11.08
N THR A 83 2.46 2.12 -10.85
CA THR A 83 3.79 2.73 -11.07
C THR A 83 4.07 3.02 -12.55
N GLY A 84 3.63 2.14 -13.46
CA GLY A 84 3.74 2.36 -14.90
C GLY A 84 2.93 3.57 -15.39
N TRP A 85 1.71 3.74 -14.89
CA TRP A 85 0.91 4.93 -15.21
C TRP A 85 1.51 6.21 -14.66
N SER A 86 2.09 6.19 -13.46
CA SER A 86 2.82 7.34 -12.93
C SER A 86 3.90 7.80 -13.92
N ALA A 87 4.72 6.87 -14.44
CA ALA A 87 5.75 7.21 -15.43
C ALA A 87 5.15 7.84 -16.72
N ILE A 88 4.05 7.30 -17.23
CA ILE A 88 3.35 7.85 -18.42
C ILE A 88 2.84 9.28 -18.14
N LEU A 89 2.15 9.48 -17.01
CA LEU A 89 1.51 10.75 -16.69
C LEU A 89 2.54 11.87 -16.47
N HIS A 90 3.64 11.56 -15.77
CA HIS A 90 4.73 12.52 -15.55
C HIS A 90 5.47 12.85 -16.84
N THR A 91 5.78 11.84 -17.67
CA THR A 91 6.50 12.08 -18.93
C THR A 91 5.66 12.81 -19.97
N ALA A 92 4.34 12.56 -19.99
CA ALA A 92 3.40 13.26 -20.85
C ALA A 92 3.13 14.72 -20.41
N ASN A 93 3.61 15.14 -19.23
CA ASN A 93 3.34 16.46 -18.65
C ASN A 93 1.85 16.84 -18.68
N LEU A 94 0.99 15.90 -18.30
CA LEU A 94 -0.45 16.19 -18.28
C LEU A 94 -0.77 17.25 -17.24
N ASP A 95 -1.58 18.23 -17.64
CA ASP A 95 -2.10 19.25 -16.74
C ASP A 95 -3.02 18.60 -15.68
N LEU A 96 -2.64 18.72 -14.41
CA LEU A 96 -3.30 18.03 -13.31
C LEU A 96 -4.73 18.56 -13.08
N ASP A 97 -4.97 19.85 -13.28
CA ASP A 97 -6.29 20.44 -13.05
C ASP A 97 -7.27 20.04 -14.15
N LYS A 98 -6.79 20.00 -15.40
CA LYS A 98 -7.53 19.43 -16.52
C LYS A 98 -7.81 17.95 -16.30
N PHE A 99 -6.83 17.16 -15.84
CA PHE A 99 -7.04 15.74 -15.52
C PHE A 99 -8.13 15.56 -14.46
N LYS A 100 -8.08 16.31 -13.35
CA LYS A 100 -9.11 16.27 -12.30
C LYS A 100 -10.50 16.62 -12.83
N LYS A 101 -10.61 17.65 -13.68
CA LYS A 101 -11.89 18.03 -14.29
C LYS A 101 -12.45 16.92 -15.17
N GLN A 102 -11.63 16.35 -16.05
CA GLN A 102 -12.02 15.24 -16.92
C GLN A 102 -12.41 13.99 -16.12
N PHE A 103 -11.71 13.72 -15.01
CA PHE A 103 -12.04 12.62 -14.13
C PHE A 103 -13.40 12.82 -13.44
N ALA A 104 -13.69 14.04 -12.95
CA ALA A 104 -14.99 14.35 -12.35
C ALA A 104 -16.15 14.23 -13.34
N GLU A 105 -15.96 14.65 -14.60
CA GLU A 105 -16.93 14.44 -15.68
C GLU A 105 -17.18 12.93 -15.93
N SER A 106 -16.10 12.14 -15.94
CA SER A 106 -16.16 10.69 -16.10
C SER A 106 -16.88 10.00 -14.92
N GLU A 107 -16.59 10.41 -13.68
CA GLU A 107 -17.25 9.93 -12.48
C GLU A 107 -18.77 10.18 -12.51
N ALA A 108 -19.17 11.40 -12.90
CA ALA A 108 -20.57 11.77 -13.03
C ALA A 108 -21.29 10.91 -14.09
N TYR A 109 -20.64 10.63 -15.23
CA TYR A 109 -21.17 9.76 -16.26
C TYR A 109 -21.35 8.31 -15.78
N MET A 110 -20.32 7.75 -15.15
CA MET A 110 -20.32 6.38 -14.63
C MET A 110 -21.40 6.18 -13.55
N THR A 111 -21.58 7.18 -12.69
CA THR A 111 -22.61 7.15 -11.63
C THR A 111 -24.03 7.18 -12.20
N LYS A 112 -24.27 7.91 -13.30
CA LYS A 112 -25.58 7.91 -13.98
C LYS A 112 -25.87 6.55 -14.61
N GLN A 113 -24.89 5.95 -15.28
CA GLN A 113 -25.05 4.62 -15.88
C GLN A 113 -25.30 3.51 -14.85
N SER A 114 -24.58 3.52 -13.73
CA SER A 114 -24.76 2.49 -12.70
C SER A 114 -26.14 2.54 -12.04
N LYS A 115 -26.77 3.73 -11.98
CA LYS A 115 -28.15 3.91 -11.55
C LYS A 115 -29.20 3.53 -12.60
N GLN A 116 -28.87 3.62 -13.89
CA GLN A 116 -29.76 3.21 -14.99
C GLN A 116 -29.81 1.69 -15.20
N LYS A 117 -28.79 0.97 -14.72
CA LYS A 117 -28.68 -0.51 -14.79
C LYS A 117 -29.22 -1.22 -13.54
N ARG A 118 -29.70 -0.49 -12.54
CA ARG A 118 -30.36 -1.00 -11.33
C ARG A 118 -31.86 -0.78 -11.45
#